data_AF-A0A0Q6C304-F1
#
_entry.id   AF-A0A0Q6C304-F1
#
_cell.length_a   1.000
_cell.length_b   1.000
_cell.length_c   1.000
_cell.angle_alpha   90.00
_cell.angle_beta   90.00
_cell.angle_gamma   90.00
#
_symmetry.space_group_name_H-M   'P 1'
#
loop_
_entity.id
_entity.type
_entity.pdbx_description
1 polymer ?
#
loop_
_entity_poly.entity_id
_entity_poly.type
_entity_poly.pdbx_seq_one_letter_code
_entity_poly.pdbx_strand_id
1 'polypeptide(L)'
;MKSLGQRATAAGRAGASALAILCVTWPAYAFETAATAAILTDVATGTVLFEKNADEAHPPASLAKLMTVAVLFDRLKAGKLKLEDEFPVSEKAWREGGANSGGSTMFLPLNSSVSVADLIKGIIIQSGNDATIVVAEGIAGSVPVFADMMNAEAKKIGLTGSHFTNPHGLPDPDQHVTMRDLDKLAAYLIETYPDQYPLFSEEEFHFNGILQRNRNPLLSLGADGLKTGHTQASGYALVASAKSDQRRIILAITGLTSMKARAEAARELMTYGLNGFEDLVLMTAGKSLGEVSVTDGAVPSVTAVSTGEVRILAARGTEGSYQQAVALDPSVTAPVAAGARLGSIRFTKDGVLLREEPVVAKAAVEEASMMQWVTSVVTGWFG
;
A
#
# COMPACT_ATOMS: atom_id res chain seq x y z
N MET A 1 91.12 -12.43 17.01
CA MET A 1 91.48 -11.12 17.61
C MET A 1 90.58 -10.05 17.00
N LYS A 2 90.01 -9.16 17.83
CA LYS A 2 89.02 -8.07 17.56
C LYS A 2 87.59 -8.59 17.29
N SER A 3 86.62 -8.60 18.21
CA SER A 3 86.00 -7.58 19.11
C SER A 3 84.91 -6.72 18.46
N LEU A 4 83.85 -6.50 19.25
CA LEU A 4 82.69 -5.60 19.12
C LEU A 4 81.51 -6.27 18.39
N GLY A 5 80.35 -6.55 18.98
CA GLY A 5 79.73 -6.07 20.21
C GLY A 5 78.58 -5.13 19.85
N GLN A 6 77.34 -5.61 19.90
CA GLN A 6 76.16 -4.77 20.11
C GLN A 6 74.98 -5.59 20.66
N ARG A 7 74.42 -5.09 21.76
CA ARG A 7 73.22 -5.56 22.46
C ARG A 7 71.97 -4.99 21.81
N ALA A 8 70.88 -5.77 21.77
CA ALA A 8 69.50 -5.28 21.81
C ALA A 8 68.60 -6.44 22.27
N THR A 9 68.29 -6.50 23.57
CA THR A 9 66.96 -6.24 24.17
C THR A 9 65.90 -7.30 23.87
N ALA A 10 65.59 -8.08 24.91
CA ALA A 10 64.43 -8.95 25.00
C ALA A 10 63.14 -8.13 25.10
N ALA A 11 62.11 -8.55 24.36
CA ALA A 11 60.72 -8.16 24.61
C ALA A 11 59.86 -9.42 24.50
N GLY A 12 59.12 -9.70 25.57
CA GLY A 12 58.33 -10.93 25.76
C GLY A 12 57.20 -11.07 24.76
N ARG A 13 57.00 -12.30 24.27
CA ARG A 13 55.79 -12.71 23.56
C ARG A 13 54.78 -13.22 24.59
N ALA A 14 53.89 -12.36 25.04
CA ALA A 14 52.62 -12.77 25.63
C ALA A 14 51.65 -13.11 24.48
N GLY A 15 51.18 -14.35 24.45
CA GLY A 15 50.25 -14.84 23.43
C GLY A 15 48.88 -14.18 23.59
N ALA A 16 48.42 -13.50 22.54
CA ALA A 16 47.02 -13.15 22.39
C ALA A 16 46.35 -14.28 21.59
N SER A 17 45.63 -15.16 22.31
CA SER A 17 44.71 -16.10 21.68
C SER A 17 43.53 -15.31 21.10
N ALA A 18 43.54 -15.11 19.78
CA ALA A 18 42.38 -14.59 19.06
C ALA A 18 41.30 -15.67 19.03
N LEU A 19 40.25 -15.51 19.85
CA LEU A 19 39.02 -16.26 19.72
C LEU A 19 38.35 -15.81 18.41
N ALA A 20 38.52 -16.58 17.34
CA ALA A 20 37.74 -16.39 16.12
C ALA A 20 36.28 -16.78 16.42
N ILE A 21 35.43 -15.79 16.66
CA ILE A 21 33.99 -15.98 16.67
C ILE A 21 33.59 -16.23 15.21
N LEU A 22 33.45 -17.51 14.85
CA LEU A 22 32.75 -17.92 13.64
C LEU A 22 31.28 -17.55 13.81
N CYS A 23 30.90 -16.36 13.36
CA CYS A 23 29.51 -16.06 13.05
C CYS A 23 29.09 -16.97 11.90
N VAL A 24 28.46 -18.10 12.23
CA VAL A 24 27.69 -18.87 11.26
C VAL A 24 26.46 -18.02 10.94
N THR A 25 26.58 -17.18 9.91
CA THR A 25 25.42 -16.51 9.33
C THR A 25 24.64 -17.57 8.57
N TRP A 26 23.55 -18.06 9.15
CA TRP A 26 22.58 -18.81 8.35
C TRP A 26 22.07 -17.89 7.24
N PRO A 27 22.08 -18.32 5.97
CA PRO A 27 21.37 -17.58 4.95
C PRO A 27 19.89 -17.68 5.31
N ALA A 28 19.32 -16.60 5.82
CA ALA A 28 17.91 -16.35 5.57
C ALA A 28 17.80 -16.35 4.05
N TYR A 29 17.21 -17.38 3.46
CA TYR A 29 16.93 -17.38 2.03
C TYR A 29 16.02 -16.19 1.76
N ALA A 30 16.61 -15.08 1.33
CA ALA A 30 15.87 -13.94 0.85
C ALA A 30 15.11 -14.42 -0.38
N PHE A 31 13.78 -14.29 -0.35
CA PHE A 31 12.96 -14.61 -1.50
C PHE A 31 13.42 -13.73 -2.67
N GLU A 32 13.83 -14.32 -3.79
CA GLU A 32 14.24 -13.56 -4.98
C GLU A 32 13.14 -13.59 -6.04
N THR A 33 13.04 -12.49 -6.80
CA THR A 33 12.13 -12.40 -7.94
C THR A 33 12.83 -11.81 -9.15
N ALA A 34 12.44 -12.29 -10.33
CA ALA A 34 12.87 -11.76 -11.61
C ALA A 34 12.31 -10.35 -11.90
N ALA A 35 11.30 -9.90 -11.15
CA ALA A 35 10.75 -8.54 -11.31
C ALA A 35 11.81 -7.49 -10.95
N THR A 36 11.86 -6.38 -11.67
CA THR A 36 12.80 -5.30 -11.36
C THR A 36 12.35 -4.54 -10.12
N ALA A 37 11.03 -4.35 -9.96
CA ALA A 37 10.41 -3.81 -8.77
C ALA A 37 9.16 -4.60 -8.39
N ALA A 38 8.91 -4.67 -7.09
CA ALA A 38 7.82 -5.42 -6.48
C ALA A 38 7.46 -4.87 -5.10
N ILE A 39 6.19 -4.96 -4.74
CA ILE A 39 5.73 -4.87 -3.35
C ILE A 39 4.59 -5.87 -3.15
N LEU A 40 4.58 -6.52 -1.99
CA LEU A 40 3.55 -7.44 -1.54
C LEU A 40 3.12 -7.02 -0.15
N THR A 41 1.85 -6.68 0.04
CA THR A 41 1.32 -6.21 1.32
C THR A 41 0.13 -7.04 1.76
N ASP A 42 -0.09 -7.08 3.07
CA ASP A 42 -1.36 -7.48 3.67
C ASP A 42 -2.24 -6.25 3.90
N VAL A 43 -3.48 -6.29 3.39
CA VAL A 43 -4.39 -5.14 3.41
C VAL A 43 -4.84 -4.82 4.83
N ALA A 44 -5.16 -5.84 5.64
CA ALA A 44 -5.74 -5.63 6.96
C ALA A 44 -4.75 -4.98 7.94
N THR A 45 -3.47 -5.33 7.84
CA THR A 45 -2.43 -4.86 8.76
C THR A 45 -1.55 -3.76 8.16
N GLY A 46 -1.53 -3.60 6.83
CA GLY A 46 -0.57 -2.76 6.12
C GLY A 46 0.86 -3.32 6.14
N THR A 47 1.05 -4.57 6.58
CA THR A 47 2.39 -5.16 6.68
C THR A 47 2.96 -5.40 5.29
N VAL A 48 4.17 -4.89 5.03
CA VAL A 48 4.94 -5.23 3.83
C VAL A 48 5.56 -6.62 4.03
N LEU A 49 5.14 -7.57 3.21
CA LEU A 49 5.60 -8.96 3.24
C LEU A 49 6.82 -9.17 2.35
N PHE A 50 6.90 -8.40 1.27
CA PHE A 50 8.04 -8.36 0.36
C PHE A 50 8.11 -7.00 -0.30
N GLU A 51 9.31 -6.46 -0.47
CA GLU A 51 9.53 -5.30 -1.33
C GLU A 51 10.90 -5.35 -2.01
N LYS A 52 10.93 -4.84 -3.24
CA LYS A 52 12.14 -4.65 -4.04
C LYS A 52 11.91 -3.41 -4.88
N ASN A 53 12.74 -2.38 -4.70
CA ASN A 53 12.66 -1.13 -5.47
C ASN A 53 11.23 -0.52 -5.51
N ALA A 54 10.45 -0.69 -4.44
CA ALA A 54 9.02 -0.41 -4.47
C ALA A 54 8.67 1.08 -4.68
N ASP A 55 9.61 1.98 -4.37
CA ASP A 55 9.50 3.42 -4.49
C ASP A 55 10.21 3.99 -5.74
N GLU A 56 10.78 3.13 -6.60
CA GLU A 56 11.36 3.56 -7.87
C GLU A 56 10.26 3.93 -8.87
N ALA A 57 10.49 5.00 -9.62
CA ALA A 57 9.56 5.48 -10.64
C ALA A 57 9.63 4.60 -11.90
N HIS A 58 8.48 4.11 -12.35
CA HIS A 58 8.34 3.29 -13.54
C HIS A 58 7.23 3.79 -14.47
N PRO A 59 7.37 3.62 -15.79
CA PRO A 59 6.24 3.84 -16.70
C PRO A 59 5.09 2.88 -16.35
N PRO A 60 3.86 3.37 -16.13
CA PRO A 60 2.76 2.54 -15.61
C PRO A 60 2.24 1.51 -16.62
N ALA A 61 2.43 1.75 -17.92
CA ALA A 61 1.66 1.05 -18.95
C ALA A 61 0.15 1.06 -18.61
N SER A 62 -0.58 0.00 -18.95
CA SER A 62 -2.01 -0.10 -18.62
C SER A 62 -2.35 -0.14 -17.12
N LEU A 63 -1.37 -0.12 -16.20
CA LEU A 63 -1.67 0.00 -14.77
C LEU A 63 -2.24 1.39 -14.42
N ALA A 64 -1.97 2.43 -15.21
CA ALA A 64 -2.60 3.75 -15.06
C ALA A 64 -4.13 3.70 -15.13
N LYS A 65 -4.69 2.68 -15.79
CA LYS A 65 -6.14 2.49 -15.89
C LYS A 65 -6.80 2.23 -14.53
N LEU A 66 -6.06 1.78 -13.53
CA LEU A 66 -6.57 1.69 -12.15
C LEU A 66 -6.98 3.06 -11.62
N MET A 67 -6.21 4.11 -11.92
CA MET A 67 -6.54 5.48 -11.53
C MET A 67 -7.74 6.00 -12.33
N THR A 68 -7.81 5.69 -13.63
CA THR A 68 -9.00 5.98 -14.45
C THR A 68 -10.26 5.36 -13.87
N VAL A 69 -10.18 4.11 -13.41
CA VAL A 69 -11.28 3.41 -12.75
C VAL A 69 -11.61 4.04 -11.39
N ALA A 70 -10.60 4.44 -10.60
CA ALA A 70 -10.84 5.14 -9.32
C ALA A 70 -11.63 6.44 -9.52
N VAL A 71 -11.30 7.25 -10.53
CA VAL A 71 -12.04 8.47 -10.89
C VAL A 71 -13.47 8.14 -11.35
N LEU A 72 -13.66 7.11 -12.16
CA LEU A 72 -14.99 6.63 -12.58
C LEU A 72 -15.84 6.24 -11.38
N PHE A 73 -15.28 5.45 -10.46
CA PHE A 73 -15.99 4.95 -9.28
C PHE A 73 -16.32 6.09 -8.29
N ASP A 74 -15.44 7.08 -8.10
CA ASP A 74 -15.74 8.28 -7.32
C ASP A 74 -16.96 9.03 -7.89
N ARG A 75 -17.00 9.23 -9.21
CA ARG A 75 -18.13 9.90 -9.89
C ARG A 75 -19.44 9.13 -9.75
N LEU A 76 -19.41 7.79 -9.89
CA LEU A 76 -20.57 6.93 -9.67
C LEU A 76 -21.07 7.00 -8.22
N LYS A 77 -20.15 6.86 -7.25
CA LYS A 77 -20.46 6.91 -5.81
C LYS A 77 -21.03 8.28 -5.40
N ALA A 78 -20.55 9.36 -6.02
CA ALA A 78 -21.05 10.72 -5.81
C ALA A 78 -22.37 11.02 -6.54
N GLY A 79 -22.92 10.07 -7.30
CA GLY A 79 -24.15 10.26 -8.10
C GLY A 79 -24.00 11.26 -9.25
N LYS A 80 -22.76 11.60 -9.64
CA LYS A 80 -22.44 12.52 -10.75
C LYS A 80 -22.38 11.81 -12.10
N LEU A 81 -22.45 10.49 -12.09
CA LEU A 81 -22.44 9.60 -13.24
C LEU A 81 -23.34 8.41 -12.91
N LYS A 82 -24.01 7.86 -13.92
CA LYS A 82 -24.78 6.61 -13.82
C LYS A 82 -24.21 5.57 -14.78
N LEU A 83 -24.49 4.31 -14.51
CA LEU A 83 -24.01 3.20 -15.35
C LEU A 83 -24.65 3.22 -16.75
N GLU A 84 -25.87 3.75 -16.86
CA GLU A 84 -26.65 3.85 -18.09
C GLU A 84 -26.34 5.11 -18.90
N ASP A 85 -25.58 6.06 -18.35
CA ASP A 85 -25.14 7.22 -19.11
C ASP A 85 -24.27 6.74 -20.28
N GLU A 86 -24.40 7.38 -21.43
CA GLU A 86 -23.64 7.03 -22.63
C GLU A 86 -22.68 8.14 -23.02
N PHE A 87 -21.49 7.74 -23.47
CA PHE A 87 -20.50 8.68 -24.02
C PHE A 87 -20.28 8.43 -25.51
N PRO A 88 -20.23 9.51 -26.33
CA PRO A 88 -19.97 9.39 -27.75
C PRO A 88 -18.51 9.01 -28.01
N VAL A 89 -18.29 8.16 -28.99
CA VAL A 89 -16.96 7.74 -29.44
C VAL A 89 -16.41 8.78 -30.42
N SER A 90 -15.41 9.55 -29.97
CA SER A 90 -14.75 10.55 -30.80
C SER A 90 -13.82 9.93 -31.85
N GLU A 91 -13.49 10.71 -32.88
CA GLU A 91 -12.45 10.33 -33.85
C GLU A 91 -11.10 10.11 -33.16
N LYS A 92 -10.79 10.90 -32.13
CA LYS A 92 -9.58 10.74 -31.33
C LYS A 92 -9.54 9.37 -30.65
N ALA A 93 -10.59 9.02 -29.92
CA ALA A 93 -10.67 7.72 -29.24
C ALA A 93 -10.54 6.55 -30.22
N TRP A 94 -11.23 6.64 -31.36
CA TRP A 94 -11.20 5.62 -32.41
C TRP A 94 -9.81 5.49 -33.07
N ARG A 95 -9.15 6.62 -33.37
CA ARG A 95 -7.87 6.65 -34.07
C ARG A 95 -6.68 6.31 -33.16
N GLU A 96 -6.63 6.93 -31.98
CA GLU A 96 -5.50 6.84 -31.04
C GLU A 96 -5.62 5.68 -30.06
N GLY A 97 -6.85 5.25 -29.74
CA GLY A 97 -7.11 4.16 -28.80
C GLY A 97 -7.75 2.91 -29.41
N GLY A 98 -8.22 2.98 -30.66
CA GLY A 98 -8.90 1.89 -31.35
C GLY A 98 -7.96 0.88 -32.00
N ALA A 99 -8.49 0.08 -32.93
CA ALA A 99 -7.79 -1.02 -33.59
C ALA A 99 -6.45 -0.64 -34.25
N ASN A 100 -6.36 0.57 -34.80
CA ASN A 100 -5.17 1.04 -35.51
C ASN A 100 -4.06 1.56 -34.57
N SER A 101 -4.33 1.67 -33.27
CA SER A 101 -3.34 2.16 -32.28
C SER A 101 -2.21 1.17 -31.99
N GLY A 102 -2.42 -0.12 -32.32
CA GLY A 102 -1.53 -1.21 -31.88
C GLY A 102 -1.64 -1.55 -30.38
N GLY A 103 -2.50 -0.85 -29.64
CA GLY A 103 -2.80 -1.09 -28.24
C GLY A 103 -4.00 -2.02 -28.00
N SER A 104 -4.35 -2.20 -26.73
CA SER A 104 -5.61 -2.87 -26.36
C SER A 104 -6.79 -1.94 -26.65
N THR A 105 -7.89 -2.45 -27.19
CA THR A 105 -9.04 -1.66 -27.68
C THR A 105 -10.34 -2.44 -27.49
N MET A 106 -11.43 -1.78 -27.10
CA MET A 106 -12.80 -2.33 -27.14
C MET A 106 -13.39 -2.45 -28.54
N PHE A 107 -12.64 -2.03 -29.58
CA PHE A 107 -13.11 -1.92 -30.95
C PHE A 107 -14.35 -1.02 -31.06
N LEU A 108 -14.35 0.09 -30.33
CA LEU A 108 -15.47 1.02 -30.32
C LEU A 108 -15.69 1.63 -31.72
N PRO A 109 -16.90 1.53 -32.32
CA PRO A 109 -17.18 2.14 -33.61
C PRO A 109 -17.11 3.67 -33.54
N LEU A 110 -16.58 4.31 -34.59
CA LEU A 110 -16.65 5.76 -34.72
C LEU A 110 -18.12 6.22 -34.83
N ASN A 111 -18.47 7.33 -34.17
CA ASN A 111 -19.82 7.90 -34.14
C ASN A 111 -20.89 7.03 -33.45
N SER A 112 -20.51 6.00 -32.68
CA SER A 112 -21.43 5.34 -31.75
C SER A 112 -21.44 6.03 -30.38
N SER A 113 -22.37 5.63 -29.51
CA SER A 113 -22.33 5.93 -28.07
C SER A 113 -22.26 4.62 -27.29
N VAL A 114 -21.60 4.64 -26.13
CA VAL A 114 -21.35 3.44 -25.31
C VAL A 114 -21.69 3.75 -23.87
N SER A 115 -22.38 2.82 -23.21
CA SER A 115 -22.75 2.95 -21.80
C SER A 115 -21.51 3.01 -20.89
N VAL A 116 -21.60 3.74 -19.79
CA VAL A 116 -20.55 3.78 -18.76
C VAL A 116 -20.28 2.38 -18.21
N ALA A 117 -21.31 1.54 -18.06
CA ALA A 117 -21.15 0.14 -17.65
C ALA A 117 -20.21 -0.64 -18.58
N ASP A 118 -20.44 -0.57 -19.89
CA ASP A 118 -19.61 -1.26 -20.87
C ASP A 118 -18.19 -0.67 -20.94
N LEU A 119 -18.07 0.66 -20.87
CA LEU A 119 -16.77 1.33 -20.83
C LEU A 119 -15.94 0.86 -19.63
N ILE A 120 -16.53 0.77 -18.44
CA ILE A 120 -15.85 0.24 -17.24
C ILE A 120 -15.36 -1.19 -17.49
N LYS A 121 -16.24 -2.07 -17.99
CA LYS A 121 -15.87 -3.47 -18.26
C LYS A 121 -14.75 -3.58 -19.29
N GLY A 122 -14.79 -2.81 -20.37
CA GLY A 122 -13.72 -2.83 -21.37
C GLY A 122 -12.41 -2.22 -20.89
N ILE A 123 -12.43 -1.24 -19.98
CA ILE A 123 -11.23 -0.73 -19.32
C ILE A 123 -10.62 -1.79 -18.40
N ILE A 124 -11.44 -2.42 -17.55
CA ILE A 124 -11.00 -3.40 -16.56
C ILE A 124 -10.51 -4.69 -17.24
N ILE A 125 -11.39 -5.34 -17.98
CA ILE A 125 -11.21 -6.70 -18.49
C ILE A 125 -10.29 -6.71 -19.70
N GLN A 126 -10.60 -5.88 -20.70
CA GLN A 126 -9.86 -5.88 -21.97
C GLN A 126 -8.69 -4.90 -22.00
N SER A 127 -8.67 -3.91 -21.10
CA SER A 127 -7.66 -2.84 -21.08
C SER A 127 -7.79 -1.86 -22.25
N GLY A 128 -8.99 -1.62 -22.77
CA GLY A 128 -9.25 -0.76 -23.94
C GLY A 128 -8.75 0.68 -23.77
N ASN A 129 -7.90 1.14 -24.69
CA ASN A 129 -7.39 2.51 -24.73
C ASN A 129 -8.45 3.48 -25.26
N ASP A 130 -9.17 3.10 -26.33
CA ASP A 130 -10.35 3.79 -26.84
C ASP A 130 -11.35 4.08 -25.72
N ALA A 131 -11.70 3.06 -24.94
CA ALA A 131 -12.60 3.18 -23.79
C ALA A 131 -12.13 4.23 -22.77
N THR A 132 -10.84 4.24 -22.44
CA THR A 132 -10.29 5.23 -21.50
C THR A 132 -10.29 6.65 -22.07
N ILE A 133 -10.10 6.82 -23.39
CA ILE A 133 -10.17 8.14 -24.02
C ILE A 133 -11.62 8.63 -24.04
N VAL A 134 -12.58 7.77 -24.40
CA VAL A 134 -14.02 8.08 -24.36
C VAL A 134 -14.45 8.50 -22.96
N VAL A 135 -14.04 7.76 -21.92
CA VAL A 135 -14.32 8.12 -20.53
C VAL A 135 -13.71 9.47 -20.16
N ALA A 136 -12.46 9.71 -20.53
CA ALA A 136 -11.79 10.97 -20.22
C ALA A 136 -12.49 12.18 -20.87
N GLU A 137 -12.86 12.05 -22.13
CA GLU A 137 -13.60 13.07 -22.88
C GLU A 137 -15.02 13.25 -22.34
N GLY A 138 -15.73 12.16 -22.03
CA GLY A 138 -17.10 12.22 -21.49
C GLY A 138 -17.19 12.85 -20.09
N ILE A 139 -16.19 12.60 -19.23
CA ILE A 139 -16.20 13.08 -17.84
C ILE A 139 -15.61 14.49 -17.68
N ALA A 140 -14.57 14.80 -18.45
CA ALA A 140 -13.75 16.00 -18.26
C ALA A 140 -13.69 16.91 -19.50
N GLY A 141 -14.33 16.51 -20.61
CA GLY A 141 -14.29 17.21 -21.89
C GLY A 141 -12.99 16.99 -22.68
N SER A 142 -11.90 16.59 -22.03
CA SER A 142 -10.62 16.31 -22.71
C SER A 142 -9.69 15.43 -21.87
N VAL A 143 -8.76 14.74 -22.54
CA VAL A 143 -7.73 13.91 -21.90
C VAL A 143 -6.84 14.69 -20.91
N PRO A 144 -6.31 15.89 -21.22
CA PRO A 144 -5.49 16.64 -20.27
C PRO A 144 -6.23 17.01 -18.98
N VAL A 145 -7.48 17.49 -19.10
CA VAL A 145 -8.29 17.84 -17.91
C VAL A 145 -8.63 16.58 -17.09
N PHE A 146 -8.82 15.44 -17.74
CA PHE A 146 -8.98 14.17 -17.02
C PHE A 146 -7.69 13.75 -16.30
N ALA A 147 -6.51 13.98 -16.87
CA ALA A 147 -5.24 13.72 -16.19
C ALA A 147 -5.06 14.60 -14.95
N ASP A 148 -5.49 15.87 -14.98
CA ASP A 148 -5.53 16.72 -13.78
C ASP A 148 -6.43 16.12 -12.69
N MET A 149 -7.58 15.55 -13.07
CA MET A 149 -8.45 14.85 -12.12
C MET A 149 -7.79 13.58 -11.56
N MET A 150 -7.08 12.81 -12.37
CA MET A 150 -6.32 11.63 -11.91
C MET A 150 -5.27 12.02 -10.87
N ASN A 151 -4.54 13.12 -11.10
CA ASN A 151 -3.53 13.61 -10.16
C ASN A 151 -4.14 14.22 -8.89
N ALA A 152 -5.31 14.88 -9.00
CA ALA A 152 -6.05 15.33 -7.84
C ALA A 152 -6.52 14.16 -6.96
N GLU A 153 -6.99 13.07 -7.58
CA GLU A 153 -7.38 11.84 -6.89
C GLU A 153 -6.16 11.13 -6.28
N ALA A 154 -5.06 11.03 -7.01
CA ALA A 154 -3.78 10.51 -6.51
C ALA A 154 -3.33 11.23 -5.22
N LYS A 155 -3.45 12.56 -5.17
CA LYS A 155 -3.14 13.36 -3.99
C LYS A 155 -4.07 13.06 -2.81
N LYS A 156 -5.38 12.85 -3.04
CA LYS A 156 -6.32 12.48 -1.98
C LYS A 156 -6.00 11.11 -1.37
N ILE A 157 -5.59 10.16 -2.21
CA ILE A 157 -5.22 8.80 -1.78
C ILE A 157 -3.83 8.78 -1.12
N GLY A 158 -2.98 9.78 -1.39
CA GLY A 158 -1.61 9.85 -0.86
C GLY A 158 -0.59 9.08 -1.70
N LEU A 159 -0.78 9.07 -3.02
CA LEU A 159 0.14 8.49 -4.00
C LEU A 159 1.24 9.51 -4.34
N THR A 160 2.28 9.58 -3.51
CA THR A 160 3.26 10.67 -3.55
C THR A 160 4.40 10.46 -4.56
N GLY A 161 4.55 9.25 -5.10
CA GLY A 161 5.58 8.89 -6.08
C GLY A 161 5.01 8.70 -7.50
N SER A 162 3.76 9.10 -7.74
CA SER A 162 3.05 8.85 -9.00
C SER A 162 2.54 10.13 -9.64
N HIS A 163 2.59 10.17 -10.97
CA HIS A 163 2.05 11.25 -11.79
C HIS A 163 1.49 10.70 -13.10
N PHE A 164 0.27 11.11 -13.45
CA PHE A 164 -0.46 10.65 -14.62
C PHE A 164 -0.61 11.78 -15.64
N THR A 165 -0.30 11.50 -16.90
CA THR A 165 -0.51 12.48 -18.00
C THR A 165 -1.60 12.04 -18.96
N ASN A 166 -2.00 10.75 -18.92
CA ASN A 166 -3.07 10.21 -19.75
C ASN A 166 -3.78 9.01 -19.08
N PRO A 167 -5.04 8.72 -19.46
CA PRO A 167 -5.88 7.73 -18.76
C PRO A 167 -5.56 6.27 -19.12
N HIS A 168 -4.86 6.03 -20.23
CA HIS A 168 -4.53 4.68 -20.69
C HIS A 168 -3.15 4.19 -20.24
N GLY A 169 -2.24 5.10 -19.90
CA GLY A 169 -0.86 4.80 -19.56
C GLY A 169 0.05 4.53 -20.75
N LEU A 170 -0.18 5.22 -21.88
CA LEU A 170 0.76 5.18 -23.01
C LEU A 170 1.99 6.02 -22.67
N PRO A 171 3.17 5.73 -23.26
CA PRO A 171 4.42 6.39 -22.89
C PRO A 171 4.35 7.91 -22.97
N ASP A 172 4.81 8.56 -21.91
CA ASP A 172 4.98 10.00 -21.76
C ASP A 172 6.12 10.20 -20.75
N PRO A 173 7.12 11.07 -21.00
CA PRO A 173 8.24 11.28 -20.10
C PRO A 173 7.86 11.68 -18.67
N ASP A 174 6.74 12.40 -18.50
CA ASP A 174 6.29 12.88 -17.19
C ASP A 174 5.38 11.86 -16.49
N GLN A 175 4.99 10.78 -17.16
CA GLN A 175 4.09 9.77 -16.62
C GLN A 175 4.84 8.63 -15.92
N HIS A 176 4.61 8.49 -14.62
CA HIS A 176 5.27 7.49 -13.81
C HIS A 176 4.41 7.05 -12.61
N VAL A 177 4.69 5.86 -12.10
CA VAL A 177 4.11 5.31 -10.87
C VAL A 177 5.18 4.57 -10.07
N THR A 178 4.95 4.36 -8.79
CA THR A 178 5.72 3.41 -7.97
C THR A 178 4.89 2.15 -7.68
N MET A 179 5.55 1.04 -7.37
CA MET A 179 4.80 -0.17 -6.99
C MET A 179 4.06 0.03 -5.67
N ARG A 180 4.65 0.79 -4.73
CA ARG A 180 3.99 1.15 -3.46
C ARG A 180 2.72 1.97 -3.68
N ASP A 181 2.71 2.92 -4.60
CA ASP A 181 1.51 3.70 -4.88
C ASP A 181 0.44 2.88 -5.62
N LEU A 182 0.83 1.96 -6.50
CA LEU A 182 -0.12 1.05 -7.12
C LEU A 182 -0.75 0.07 -6.13
N ASP A 183 0.02 -0.38 -5.14
CA ASP A 183 -0.47 -1.20 -4.03
C ASP A 183 -1.51 -0.44 -3.19
N LYS A 184 -1.20 0.79 -2.78
CA LYS A 184 -2.15 1.69 -2.10
C LYS A 184 -3.40 1.96 -2.93
N LEU A 185 -3.25 2.19 -4.24
CA LEU A 185 -4.38 2.43 -5.14
C LEU A 185 -5.28 1.19 -5.24
N ALA A 186 -4.71 -0.01 -5.28
CA ALA A 186 -5.46 -1.25 -5.25
C ALA A 186 -6.20 -1.43 -3.93
N ALA A 187 -5.56 -1.16 -2.79
CA ALA A 187 -6.21 -1.20 -1.48
C ALA A 187 -7.38 -0.20 -1.42
N TYR A 188 -7.16 1.03 -1.86
CA TYR A 188 -8.20 2.06 -1.96
C TYR A 188 -9.39 1.60 -2.80
N LEU A 189 -9.16 1.00 -3.97
CA LEU A 189 -10.23 0.48 -4.83
C LEU A 189 -11.04 -0.62 -4.13
N ILE A 190 -10.37 -1.55 -3.46
CA ILE A 190 -10.99 -2.68 -2.76
C ILE A 190 -11.86 -2.20 -1.58
N GLU A 191 -11.33 -1.27 -0.78
CA GLU A 191 -11.96 -0.83 0.47
C GLU A 191 -13.04 0.23 0.23
N THR A 192 -12.85 1.11 -0.74
CA THR A 192 -13.74 2.26 -0.98
C THR A 192 -14.92 1.92 -1.89
N TYR A 193 -14.73 0.94 -2.78
CA TYR A 193 -15.69 0.55 -3.82
C TYR A 193 -15.96 -0.96 -3.81
N PRO A 194 -16.36 -1.56 -2.66
CA PRO A 194 -16.57 -3.00 -2.55
C PRO A 194 -17.69 -3.53 -3.47
N ASP A 195 -18.63 -2.68 -3.86
CA ASP A 195 -19.73 -3.05 -4.77
C ASP A 195 -19.27 -3.13 -6.24
N GLN A 196 -18.29 -2.29 -6.63
CA GLN A 196 -17.75 -2.27 -7.99
C GLN A 196 -16.51 -3.15 -8.16
N TYR A 197 -15.76 -3.41 -7.08
CA TYR A 197 -14.55 -4.23 -7.09
C TYR A 197 -14.73 -5.62 -7.76
N PRO A 198 -15.86 -6.35 -7.59
CA PRO A 198 -16.07 -7.65 -8.24
C PRO A 198 -15.91 -7.64 -9.77
N LEU A 199 -16.06 -6.49 -10.44
CA LEU A 199 -15.82 -6.35 -11.88
C LEU A 199 -14.40 -6.75 -12.30
N PHE A 200 -13.40 -6.62 -11.42
CA PHE A 200 -12.02 -7.05 -11.69
C PHE A 200 -11.85 -8.57 -11.77
N SER A 201 -12.81 -9.33 -11.21
CA SER A 201 -12.82 -10.79 -11.20
C SER A 201 -13.62 -11.41 -12.35
N GLU A 202 -14.34 -10.60 -13.15
CA GLU A 202 -15.04 -11.10 -14.34
C GLU A 202 -14.02 -11.67 -15.35
N GLU A 203 -14.20 -12.95 -15.71
CA GLU A 203 -13.25 -13.68 -16.57
C GLU A 203 -13.36 -13.29 -18.05
N GLU A 204 -14.53 -12.85 -18.48
CA GLU A 204 -14.79 -12.48 -19.87
C GLU A 204 -15.85 -11.39 -19.98
N PHE A 205 -15.77 -10.66 -21.09
CA PHE A 205 -16.68 -9.58 -21.44
C PHE A 205 -17.05 -9.72 -22.91
N HIS A 206 -18.34 -9.62 -23.21
CA HIS A 206 -18.85 -9.70 -24.56
C HIS A 206 -19.36 -8.33 -24.99
N PHE A 207 -18.75 -7.75 -26.01
CA PHE A 207 -19.16 -6.47 -26.58
C PHE A 207 -19.08 -6.50 -28.10
N ASN A 208 -20.08 -5.93 -28.77
CA ASN A 208 -20.15 -5.84 -30.23
C ASN A 208 -19.94 -7.19 -30.95
N GLY A 209 -20.48 -8.27 -30.40
CA GLY A 209 -20.31 -9.63 -30.95
C GLY A 209 -18.91 -10.24 -30.76
N ILE A 210 -18.04 -9.62 -29.96
CA ILE A 210 -16.68 -10.05 -29.70
C ILE A 210 -16.53 -10.43 -28.22
N LEU A 211 -16.18 -11.68 -27.96
CA LEU A 211 -15.82 -12.16 -26.63
C LEU A 211 -14.35 -11.83 -26.32
N GLN A 212 -14.12 -11.17 -25.18
CA GLN A 212 -12.81 -10.72 -24.72
C GLN A 212 -12.53 -11.29 -23.34
N ARG A 213 -11.38 -11.94 -23.16
CA ARG A 213 -11.00 -12.54 -21.88
C ARG A 213 -10.18 -11.58 -21.04
N ASN A 214 -10.35 -11.68 -19.73
CA ASN A 214 -9.53 -10.99 -18.76
C ASN A 214 -8.06 -11.42 -18.89
N ARG A 215 -7.15 -10.45 -18.79
CA ARG A 215 -5.72 -10.64 -19.01
C ARG A 215 -4.96 -11.08 -17.76
N ASN A 216 -5.61 -11.05 -16.59
CA ASN A 216 -5.00 -11.39 -15.32
C ASN A 216 -4.78 -12.91 -15.21
N PRO A 217 -3.51 -13.38 -15.19
CA PRO A 217 -3.21 -14.81 -15.18
C PRO A 217 -3.54 -15.51 -13.85
N LEU A 218 -3.88 -14.76 -12.79
CA LEU A 218 -4.11 -15.30 -11.46
C LEU A 218 -5.57 -15.56 -11.13
N LEU A 219 -6.52 -15.14 -11.98
CA LEU A 219 -7.96 -15.33 -11.70
C LEU A 219 -8.31 -16.82 -11.53
N SER A 220 -7.78 -17.67 -12.40
CA SER A 220 -7.98 -19.13 -12.32
C SER A 220 -7.34 -19.78 -11.09
N LEU A 221 -6.57 -19.02 -10.30
CA LEU A 221 -5.90 -19.46 -9.08
C LEU A 221 -6.54 -18.81 -7.82
N GLY A 222 -7.71 -18.19 -7.96
CA GLY A 222 -8.45 -17.59 -6.84
C GLY A 222 -8.12 -16.13 -6.55
N ALA A 223 -7.34 -15.45 -7.41
CA ALA A 223 -7.21 -14.00 -7.35
C ALA A 223 -8.51 -13.34 -7.83
N ASP A 224 -8.83 -12.16 -7.29
CA ASP A 224 -10.05 -11.42 -7.60
C ASP A 224 -9.80 -10.03 -8.22
N GLY A 225 -8.55 -9.79 -8.66
CA GLY A 225 -8.15 -8.57 -9.36
C GLY A 225 -6.63 -8.51 -9.59
N LEU A 226 -6.09 -7.42 -10.14
CA LEU A 226 -6.80 -6.25 -10.66
C LEU A 226 -6.41 -5.96 -12.11
N LYS A 227 -5.13 -5.70 -12.39
CA LYS A 227 -4.74 -5.16 -13.71
C LYS A 227 -3.36 -5.59 -14.17
N THR A 228 -3.25 -5.95 -15.44
CA THR A 228 -1.97 -6.14 -16.12
C THR A 228 -1.51 -4.88 -16.85
N GLY A 229 -0.19 -4.67 -16.92
CA GLY A 229 0.46 -3.66 -17.75
C GLY A 229 1.50 -4.28 -18.68
N HIS A 230 1.68 -3.70 -19.86
CA HIS A 230 2.80 -4.00 -20.74
C HIS A 230 3.06 -2.84 -21.71
N THR A 231 4.32 -2.44 -21.81
CA THR A 231 4.91 -1.69 -22.92
C THR A 231 6.32 -2.19 -23.15
N GLN A 232 6.92 -1.88 -24.30
CA GLN A 232 8.33 -2.20 -24.55
C GLN A 232 9.26 -1.54 -23.51
N ALA A 233 8.92 -0.34 -23.03
CA ALA A 233 9.74 0.40 -22.07
C ALA A 233 9.61 -0.13 -20.63
N SER A 234 8.40 -0.55 -20.21
CA SER A 234 8.14 -1.01 -18.83
C SER A 234 8.33 -2.52 -18.63
N GLY A 235 8.44 -3.30 -19.71
CA GLY A 235 8.25 -4.74 -19.65
C GLY A 235 6.83 -5.11 -19.21
N TYR A 236 6.68 -6.31 -18.68
CA TYR A 236 5.41 -6.88 -18.22
C TYR A 236 5.20 -6.63 -16.72
N ALA A 237 4.00 -6.15 -16.38
CA ALA A 237 3.64 -5.73 -15.03
C ALA A 237 2.25 -6.25 -14.63
N LEU A 238 1.99 -6.32 -13.32
CA LEU A 238 0.74 -6.81 -12.74
C LEU A 238 0.50 -6.12 -11.39
N VAL A 239 -0.74 -5.70 -11.16
CA VAL A 239 -1.29 -5.47 -9.83
C VAL A 239 -2.35 -6.54 -9.60
N ALA A 240 -2.22 -7.34 -8.56
CA ALA A 240 -3.12 -8.43 -8.24
C ALA A 240 -3.51 -8.45 -6.77
N SER A 241 -4.69 -8.97 -6.48
CA SER A 241 -5.12 -9.26 -5.12
C SER A 241 -5.73 -10.66 -5.04
N ALA A 242 -5.48 -11.31 -3.91
CA ALA A 242 -6.08 -12.58 -3.58
C ALA A 242 -6.56 -12.55 -2.13
N LYS A 243 -7.64 -13.27 -1.87
CA LYS A 243 -8.19 -13.45 -0.53
C LYS A 243 -8.15 -14.93 -0.17
N SER A 244 -7.55 -15.26 0.97
CA SER A 244 -7.58 -16.59 1.57
C SER A 244 -8.08 -16.45 3.01
N ASP A 245 -9.17 -17.13 3.33
CA ASP A 245 -9.87 -17.01 4.62
C ASP A 245 -10.22 -15.54 4.96
N GLN A 246 -9.67 -15.01 6.07
CA GLN A 246 -9.81 -13.62 6.49
C GLN A 246 -8.70 -12.70 5.96
N ARG A 247 -7.70 -13.24 5.26
CA ARG A 247 -6.53 -12.48 4.82
C ARG A 247 -6.68 -12.05 3.37
N ARG A 248 -6.37 -10.78 3.10
CA ARG A 248 -6.24 -10.25 1.73
C ARG A 248 -4.85 -9.69 1.56
N ILE A 249 -4.19 -10.11 0.49
CA ILE A 249 -2.90 -9.56 0.08
C ILE A 249 -3.02 -8.85 -1.27
N ILE A 250 -2.14 -7.88 -1.49
CA ILE A 250 -1.99 -7.17 -2.76
C ILE A 250 -0.54 -7.26 -3.20
N LEU A 251 -0.33 -7.49 -4.49
CA LEU A 251 0.96 -7.51 -5.15
C LEU A 251 0.97 -6.51 -6.29
N ALA A 252 1.98 -5.64 -6.33
CA ALA A 252 2.32 -4.86 -7.51
C ALA A 252 3.73 -5.24 -7.96
N ILE A 253 3.89 -5.61 -9.24
CA ILE A 253 5.17 -6.01 -9.85
C ILE A 253 5.34 -5.42 -11.24
N THR A 254 6.59 -5.16 -11.64
CA THR A 254 6.93 -4.67 -12.98
C THR A 254 8.30 -5.16 -13.47
N GLY A 255 8.61 -4.88 -14.74
CA GLY A 255 9.91 -5.14 -15.35
C GLY A 255 10.17 -6.58 -15.79
N LEU A 256 9.12 -7.39 -15.95
CA LEU A 256 9.27 -8.77 -16.38
C LEU A 256 9.41 -8.87 -17.90
N THR A 257 10.10 -9.90 -18.39
CA THR A 257 10.51 -10.01 -19.80
C THR A 257 9.46 -10.63 -20.71
N SER A 258 8.45 -11.31 -20.15
CA SER A 258 7.39 -11.97 -20.91
C SER A 258 6.10 -12.12 -20.10
N MET A 259 4.98 -12.41 -20.79
CA MET A 259 3.72 -12.80 -20.14
C MET A 259 3.87 -14.01 -19.23
N LYS A 260 4.69 -14.99 -19.64
CA LYS A 260 4.98 -16.21 -18.87
C LYS A 260 5.76 -15.86 -17.60
N ALA A 261 6.85 -15.09 -17.72
CA ALA A 261 7.63 -14.63 -16.57
C ALA A 261 6.77 -13.83 -15.58
N ARG A 262 5.84 -13.00 -16.08
CA ARG A 262 4.84 -12.31 -15.26
C ARG A 262 3.95 -13.27 -14.48
N ALA A 263 3.39 -14.27 -15.13
CA ALA A 263 2.52 -15.24 -14.45
C ALA A 263 3.29 -16.07 -13.41
N GLU A 264 4.51 -16.51 -13.72
CA GLU A 264 5.37 -17.30 -12.83
C GLU A 264 5.76 -16.51 -11.58
N ALA A 265 6.35 -15.32 -11.75
CA ALA A 265 6.77 -14.47 -10.63
C ALA A 265 5.58 -14.06 -9.75
N ALA A 266 4.44 -13.73 -10.35
CA ALA A 266 3.24 -13.36 -9.61
C ALA A 266 2.71 -14.53 -8.76
N ARG A 267 2.68 -15.74 -9.33
CA ARG A 267 2.25 -16.95 -8.63
C ARG A 267 3.17 -17.27 -7.45
N GLU A 268 4.48 -17.16 -7.64
CA GLU A 268 5.47 -17.41 -6.58
C GLU A 268 5.33 -16.42 -5.43
N LEU A 269 5.26 -15.12 -5.72
CA LEU A 269 5.08 -14.07 -4.70
C LEU A 269 3.73 -14.19 -3.97
N MET A 270 2.64 -14.47 -4.69
CA MET A 270 1.34 -14.72 -4.07
C MET A 270 1.37 -15.94 -3.15
N THR A 271 1.99 -17.04 -3.60
CA THR A 271 2.13 -18.26 -2.79
C THR A 271 2.96 -17.98 -1.54
N TYR A 272 4.05 -17.21 -1.68
CA TYR A 272 4.89 -16.76 -0.58
C TYR A 272 4.09 -15.94 0.45
N GLY A 273 3.32 -14.94 0.00
CA GLY A 273 2.51 -14.09 0.89
C GLY A 273 1.39 -14.83 1.62
N LEU A 274 0.69 -15.74 0.93
CA LEU A 274 -0.42 -16.48 1.53
C LEU A 274 0.05 -17.53 2.53
N ASN A 275 1.13 -18.25 2.22
CA ASN A 275 1.53 -19.44 3.00
C ASN A 275 2.72 -19.19 3.94
N GLY A 276 3.53 -18.17 3.67
CA GLY A 276 4.77 -17.89 4.40
C GLY A 276 4.60 -17.16 5.72
N PHE A 277 3.39 -16.69 6.05
CA PHE A 277 3.15 -15.76 7.16
C PHE A 277 2.04 -16.22 8.11
N GLU A 278 2.18 -15.87 9.38
CA GLU A 278 1.19 -16.10 10.43
C GLU A 278 0.83 -14.80 11.16
N ASP A 279 -0.41 -14.73 11.66
CA ASP A 279 -0.88 -13.59 12.44
C ASP A 279 -0.22 -13.61 13.82
N LEU A 280 0.45 -12.51 14.17
CA LEU A 280 0.96 -12.29 15.51
C LEU A 280 0.25 -11.09 16.15
N VAL A 281 -0.44 -11.34 17.25
CA VAL A 281 -1.06 -10.28 18.07
C VAL A 281 0.02 -9.67 18.96
N LEU A 282 0.42 -8.43 18.66
CA LEU A 282 1.39 -7.70 19.47
C LEU A 282 0.72 -7.00 20.67
N MET A 283 -0.54 -6.60 20.52
CA MET A 283 -1.29 -5.88 21.53
C MET A 283 -2.79 -6.10 21.35
N THR A 284 -3.52 -6.34 22.43
CA THR A 284 -4.99 -6.43 22.43
C THR A 284 -5.63 -5.05 22.56
N ALA A 285 -6.88 -4.91 22.11
CA ALA A 285 -7.65 -3.69 22.28
C ALA A 285 -7.91 -3.39 23.77
N GLY A 286 -7.85 -2.12 24.16
CA GLY A 286 -8.08 -1.67 25.54
C GLY A 286 -7.00 -2.08 26.55
N LYS A 287 -5.83 -2.57 26.09
CA LYS A 287 -4.68 -2.85 26.94
C LYS A 287 -4.26 -1.55 27.63
N SER A 288 -4.13 -1.57 28.96
CA SER A 288 -3.56 -0.45 29.71
C SER A 288 -2.07 -0.31 29.41
N LEU A 289 -1.64 0.91 29.07
CA LEU A 289 -0.28 1.25 28.67
C LEU A 289 0.38 2.24 29.64
N GLY A 290 -0.33 2.64 30.70
CA GLY A 290 0.17 3.51 31.76
C GLY A 290 -0.87 4.56 32.17
N GLU A 291 -0.42 5.51 32.98
CA GLU A 291 -1.22 6.64 33.46
C GLU A 291 -0.58 7.94 32.98
N VAL A 292 -1.40 8.91 32.59
CA VAL A 292 -0.97 10.28 32.28
C VAL A 292 -1.53 11.22 33.33
N SER A 293 -0.67 12.08 33.88
CA SER A 293 -1.08 13.07 34.88
C SER A 293 -2.03 14.10 34.26
N VAL A 294 -3.09 14.47 34.98
CA VAL A 294 -4.05 15.48 34.54
C VAL A 294 -3.94 16.71 35.43
N THR A 295 -3.58 17.85 34.85
CA THR A 295 -3.61 19.15 35.52
C THR A 295 -5.01 19.72 35.47
N ASP A 296 -5.43 20.39 36.55
CA ASP A 296 -6.77 21.00 36.69
C ASP A 296 -7.95 20.04 36.52
N GLY A 297 -7.71 18.72 36.63
CA GLY A 297 -8.73 17.69 36.50
C GLY A 297 -9.40 17.32 37.82
N ALA A 298 -10.66 16.88 37.73
CA ALA A 298 -11.41 16.31 38.85
C ALA A 298 -10.74 15.03 39.43
N VAL A 299 -9.88 14.38 38.65
CA VAL A 299 -8.99 13.29 39.05
C VAL A 299 -7.55 13.61 38.62
N PRO A 300 -6.52 13.13 39.35
CA PRO A 300 -5.13 13.52 39.12
C PRO A 300 -4.46 12.81 37.93
N SER A 301 -5.06 11.76 37.37
CA SER A 301 -4.53 11.03 36.22
C SER A 301 -5.65 10.37 35.40
N VAL A 302 -5.31 9.97 34.17
CA VAL A 302 -6.16 9.17 33.29
C VAL A 302 -5.38 7.99 32.72
N THR A 303 -6.01 6.82 32.71
CA THR A 303 -5.43 5.61 32.12
C THR A 303 -5.31 5.77 30.61
N ALA A 304 -4.10 5.53 30.10
CA ALA A 304 -3.80 5.48 28.69
C ALA A 304 -3.99 4.03 28.18
N VAL A 305 -4.82 3.84 27.17
CA VAL A 305 -5.15 2.52 26.61
C VAL A 305 -4.91 2.45 25.11
N SER A 306 -4.69 1.24 24.61
CA SER A 306 -4.69 0.99 23.16
C SER A 306 -6.07 1.23 22.54
N THR A 307 -6.08 1.84 21.35
CA THR A 307 -7.29 2.10 20.55
C THR A 307 -7.91 0.83 19.97
N GLY A 308 -7.08 -0.18 19.70
CA GLY A 308 -7.47 -1.40 19.05
C GLY A 308 -6.44 -2.52 19.22
N GLU A 309 -6.76 -3.66 18.62
CA GLU A 309 -5.82 -4.77 18.54
C GLU A 309 -4.80 -4.50 17.44
N VAL A 310 -3.52 -4.74 17.75
CA VAL A 310 -2.43 -4.63 16.79
C VAL A 310 -1.98 -6.03 16.42
N ARG A 311 -2.24 -6.37 15.16
CA ARG A 311 -1.72 -7.57 14.51
C ARG A 311 -0.66 -7.18 13.48
N ILE A 312 0.34 -8.05 13.34
CA ILE A 312 1.27 -8.02 12.22
C ILE A 312 1.35 -9.41 11.61
N LEU A 313 1.83 -9.48 10.36
CA LEU A 313 2.24 -10.74 9.76
C LEU A 313 3.71 -11.00 10.01
N ALA A 314 4.00 -12.09 10.70
CA ALA A 314 5.35 -12.59 10.91
C ALA A 314 5.63 -13.73 9.93
N ALA A 315 6.82 -13.73 9.32
CA ALA A 315 7.25 -14.88 8.53
C ALA A 315 7.37 -16.11 9.44
N ARG A 316 6.75 -17.22 9.03
CA ARG A 316 6.79 -18.49 9.78
C ARG A 316 8.23 -18.91 10.02
N GLY A 317 8.53 -19.33 11.25
CA GLY A 317 9.89 -19.74 11.64
C GLY A 317 10.86 -18.58 11.87
N THR A 318 10.44 -17.32 11.73
CA THR A 318 11.21 -16.18 12.26
C THR A 318 10.86 -15.95 13.74
N GLU A 319 11.44 -16.78 14.60
CA GLU A 319 11.43 -16.54 16.04
C GLU A 319 12.27 -15.29 16.32
N GLY A 320 11.60 -14.19 16.63
CA GLY A 320 12.24 -12.93 16.97
C GLY A 320 11.45 -12.22 18.06
N SER A 321 12.15 -11.61 19.00
CA SER A 321 11.54 -10.81 20.06
C SER A 321 11.11 -9.46 19.50
N TYR A 322 9.80 -9.23 19.41
CA TYR A 322 9.26 -7.90 19.11
C TYR A 322 9.40 -7.02 20.34
N GLN A 323 9.94 -5.82 20.16
CA GLN A 323 10.07 -4.84 21.23
C GLN A 323 8.89 -3.87 21.19
N GLN A 324 8.38 -3.52 22.36
CA GLN A 324 7.29 -2.54 22.52
C GLN A 324 7.82 -1.37 23.33
N ALA A 325 7.69 -0.15 22.81
CA ALA A 325 8.07 1.08 23.50
C ALA A 325 6.86 2.01 23.58
N VAL A 326 6.41 2.31 24.80
CA VAL A 326 5.33 3.27 25.04
C VAL A 326 5.92 4.64 25.33
N ALA A 327 5.45 5.66 24.62
CA ALA A 327 5.78 7.06 24.86
C ALA A 327 4.48 7.81 25.18
N LEU A 328 4.23 8.02 26.48
CA LEU A 328 3.09 8.80 26.96
C LEU A 328 3.46 10.27 27.12
N ASP A 329 2.48 11.14 26.94
CA ASP A 329 2.60 12.54 27.30
C ASP A 329 2.84 12.66 28.82
N PRO A 330 3.74 13.56 29.27
CA PRO A 330 4.05 13.68 30.69
C PRO A 330 2.86 14.19 31.52
N SER A 331 2.02 15.05 30.92
CA SER A 331 0.80 15.57 31.51
C SER A 331 -0.15 16.11 30.44
N VAL A 332 -1.44 16.12 30.73
CA VAL A 332 -2.49 16.81 29.94
C VAL A 332 -3.32 17.70 30.85
N THR A 333 -4.00 18.70 30.29
CA THR A 333 -4.87 19.62 31.05
C THR A 333 -6.33 19.26 30.82
N ALA A 334 -7.13 19.26 31.90
CA ALA A 334 -8.57 19.06 31.79
C ALA A 334 -9.26 20.25 31.05
N PRO A 335 -10.40 20.02 30.37
CA PRO A 335 -11.08 18.73 30.23
C PRO A 335 -10.41 17.81 29.20
N VAL A 336 -10.32 16.52 29.52
CA VAL A 336 -9.83 15.47 28.63
C VAL A 336 -11.01 14.62 28.18
N ALA A 337 -11.26 14.50 26.88
CA ALA A 337 -12.30 13.62 26.37
C ALA A 337 -11.85 12.14 26.40
N ALA A 338 -12.81 11.22 26.58
CA ALA A 338 -12.54 9.80 26.31
C ALA A 338 -12.11 9.64 24.84
N GLY A 339 -11.05 8.86 24.59
CA GLY A 339 -10.45 8.73 23.27
C GLY A 339 -9.49 9.86 22.86
N ALA A 340 -9.28 10.88 23.72
CA ALA A 340 -8.24 11.88 23.47
C ALA A 340 -6.86 11.22 23.43
N ARG A 341 -5.99 11.66 22.50
CA ARG A 341 -4.63 11.13 22.37
C ARG A 341 -3.79 11.51 23.59
N LEU A 342 -3.05 10.53 24.12
CA LEU A 342 -2.18 10.64 25.30
C LEU A 342 -0.74 10.17 25.04
N GLY A 343 -0.39 9.93 23.77
CA GLY A 343 0.93 9.46 23.36
C GLY A 343 0.88 8.46 22.19
N SER A 344 1.87 7.58 22.14
CA SER A 344 1.97 6.49 21.17
C SER A 344 2.68 5.24 21.72
N ILE A 345 2.48 4.11 21.05
CA ILE A 345 3.22 2.87 21.26
C ILE A 345 3.88 2.46 19.94
N ARG A 346 5.16 2.11 20.00
CA ARG A 346 5.96 1.65 18.86
C ARG A 346 6.33 0.18 18.99
N PHE A 347 6.22 -0.54 17.88
CA PHE A 347 6.62 -1.93 17.75
C PHE A 347 7.83 -2.02 16.83
N THR A 348 8.95 -2.57 17.32
CA THR A 348 10.18 -2.74 16.54
C THR A 348 10.61 -4.20 16.48
N LYS A 349 11.29 -4.57 15.40
CA LYS A 349 12.00 -5.84 15.24
C LYS A 349 13.39 -5.54 14.68
N ASP A 350 14.43 -6.06 15.32
CA ASP A 350 15.83 -5.87 14.91
C ASP A 350 16.21 -4.39 14.71
N GLY A 351 15.63 -3.50 15.53
CA GLY A 351 15.85 -2.06 15.47
C GLY A 351 15.02 -1.31 14.40
N VAL A 352 14.26 -2.01 13.56
CA VAL A 352 13.39 -1.43 12.54
C VAL A 352 11.99 -1.19 13.13
N LEU A 353 11.47 0.01 12.97
CA LEU A 353 10.08 0.35 13.33
C LEU A 353 9.12 -0.37 12.37
N LEU A 354 8.27 -1.23 12.93
CA LEU A 354 7.25 -1.93 12.17
C LEU A 354 5.93 -1.17 12.16
N ARG A 355 5.54 -0.63 13.33
CA ARG A 355 4.24 0.00 13.52
C ARG A 355 4.26 0.98 14.69
N GLU A 356 3.53 2.08 14.56
CA GLU A 356 3.27 3.04 15.63
C GLU A 356 1.77 3.30 15.71
N GLU A 357 1.20 3.20 16.91
CA GLU A 357 -0.23 3.39 17.16
C GLU A 357 -0.45 4.48 18.21
N PRO A 358 -1.50 5.30 18.08
CA PRO A 358 -1.87 6.24 19.13
C PRO A 358 -2.34 5.52 20.38
N VAL A 359 -1.98 6.07 21.54
CA VAL A 359 -2.53 5.68 22.84
C VAL A 359 -3.53 6.75 23.26
N VAL A 360 -4.69 6.34 23.81
CA VAL A 360 -5.80 7.25 24.09
C VAL A 360 -6.31 7.15 25.52
N ALA A 361 -7.00 8.20 25.97
CA ALA A 361 -7.66 8.25 27.26
C ALA A 361 -8.79 7.23 27.35
N LYS A 362 -8.76 6.37 28.37
CA LYS A 362 -9.80 5.36 28.62
C LYS A 362 -11.16 5.98 28.94
N ALA A 363 -11.16 7.13 29.61
CA ALA A 363 -12.35 7.83 30.07
C ALA A 363 -12.14 9.34 30.00
N ALA A 364 -13.23 10.10 30.06
CA ALA A 364 -13.15 11.55 30.15
C ALA A 364 -12.72 11.99 31.55
N VAL A 365 -12.00 13.10 31.62
CA VAL A 365 -11.66 13.80 32.87
C VAL A 365 -12.16 15.23 32.77
N GLU A 366 -13.15 15.55 33.58
CA GLU A 366 -13.69 16.91 33.71
C GLU A 366 -12.73 17.81 34.51
N GLU A 367 -12.93 19.11 34.42
CA GLU A 367 -12.22 20.09 35.26
C GLU A 367 -12.50 19.86 36.75
N ALA A 368 -11.51 20.16 37.59
CA ALA A 368 -11.65 20.15 39.03
C ALA A 368 -12.71 21.17 39.45
N SER A 369 -13.61 20.78 40.35
CA SER A 369 -14.53 21.74 40.95
C SER A 369 -13.78 22.79 41.78
N MET A 370 -14.35 23.98 41.92
CA MET A 370 -13.78 25.10 42.66
C MET A 370 -13.38 24.72 44.11
N MET A 371 -14.09 23.77 44.72
CA MET A 371 -13.80 23.27 46.07
C MET A 371 -12.58 22.31 46.10
N GLN A 372 -12.36 21.54 45.02
CA GLN A 372 -11.18 20.67 44.84
C GLN A 372 -9.93 21.48 44.51
N TRP A 373 -10.08 22.59 43.78
CA TRP A 373 -8.98 23.52 43.51
C TRP A 373 -8.46 24.18 44.78
N VAL A 374 -9.36 24.64 45.68
CA VAL A 374 -8.96 25.25 46.95
C VAL A 374 -8.23 24.24 47.85
N THR A 375 -8.71 22.98 47.93
CA THR A 375 -8.01 21.95 48.72
C THR A 375 -6.66 21.57 48.15
N SER A 376 -6.50 21.48 46.82
CA SER A 376 -5.20 21.12 46.20
C SER A 376 -4.14 22.22 46.38
N VAL A 377 -4.54 23.50 46.32
CA VAL A 377 -3.65 24.64 46.59
C VAL A 377 -3.22 24.68 48.06
N VAL A 378 -4.15 24.40 48.99
CA VAL A 378 -3.85 24.41 50.43
C VAL A 378 -2.97 23.24 50.83
N THR A 379 -3.17 22.03 50.29
CA THR A 379 -2.32 20.87 50.63
C THR A 379 -0.96 20.90 49.95
N GLY A 380 -0.85 21.43 48.72
CA GLY A 380 0.42 21.55 47.99
C GLY A 380 1.42 22.55 48.60
N TRP A 381 0.98 23.44 49.50
CA TRP A 381 1.85 24.36 50.25
C TRP A 381 2.42 23.77 51.55
N PHE A 382 1.90 22.64 52.02
CA PHE A 382 2.32 21.99 53.27
C PHE A 382 2.96 20.60 53.06
N GLY A 383 3.21 20.21 51.79
CA GLY A 383 3.80 18.92 51.40
C GLY A 383 5.24 19.02 50.92
#